data_AF-A0A836X0Z9-F1
#
_entry.id   AF-A0A836X0Z9-F1
#
_cell.length_a   1.000
_cell.length_b   1.000
_cell.length_c   1.000
_cell.angle_alpha   90.00
_cell.angle_beta   90.00
_cell.angle_gamma   90.00
#
_symmetry.space_group_name_H-M   'P 1'
#
loop_
_entity.id
_entity.type
_entity.pdbx_description
1 polymer ?
#
loop_
_entity_poly.entity_id
_entity_poly.type
_entity_poly.pdbx_seq_one_letter_code
_entity_poly.pdbx_strand_id
1 'polypeptide(L)'
;GLPASAASKGAITASGESQDFEWMIPVDEQEGSHLIQSHAGRDPSALGLIGAFIVEPMGSKYLDPWDSNATESGWEVMITSDGEKDFREFVLFYHEIGDESFRPLNRFGEMIPQRDPLTDAYRPSARAMNYRSEPFGINNLAQQEKKFHYEDESLSYSSYTFGDAPTTIPRSYLGDPAKFRLIHGGGEVFHSHHPHGGSIRWTRSPGREVSLNNLTKAAYDGPVKYPVVRTTTDRVDVEVIGPAEALDLETECGSGLCQRLAGDFLFHCHVAHHYVAGMWGYWRVYNTLQNGNYPFGSTDIMRPLAELPDREGRIPQGVSSDKIAGKTMDWFGTKFKVVKKGKSDWTKDTRVVNIKDWVKYMLPPQGRPGHTDDEVGQILSYDGTVWDYAWKGNKAMSERESTDKNPKFMSPTAGKRHPIQFSPLT
;
A
#
# COMPACT_ATOMS: atom_id res chain seq x y z
N GLY A 1 31.32 -2.61 22.14
CA GLY A 1 32.51 -3.36 21.65
C GLY A 1 32.66 -3.14 20.16
N LEU A 2 33.70 -3.70 19.52
CA LEU A 2 33.75 -3.77 18.05
C LEU A 2 32.60 -4.67 17.56
N PRO A 3 31.96 -4.37 16.42
CA PRO A 3 30.90 -5.22 15.87
C PRO A 3 31.43 -6.63 15.60
N ALA A 4 30.65 -7.64 15.96
CA ALA A 4 30.96 -9.03 15.64
C ALA A 4 30.90 -9.23 14.12
N SER A 5 32.06 -9.46 13.50
CA SER A 5 32.14 -9.88 12.10
C SER A 5 32.14 -11.40 11.99
N ALA A 6 31.91 -11.95 10.80
CA ALA A 6 32.05 -13.39 10.54
C ALA A 6 33.44 -13.96 10.91
N ALA A 7 34.46 -13.10 11.01
CA ALA A 7 35.82 -13.48 11.43
C ALA A 7 36.04 -13.40 12.95
N SER A 8 35.09 -12.86 13.71
CA SER A 8 35.21 -12.69 15.15
C SER A 8 34.99 -14.02 15.86
N LYS A 9 35.86 -14.35 16.82
CA LYS A 9 35.74 -15.59 17.60
C LYS A 9 34.44 -15.55 18.41
N GLY A 10 33.58 -16.54 18.22
CA GLY A 10 32.26 -16.59 18.84
C GLY A 10 31.22 -15.68 18.16
N ALA A 11 31.38 -15.32 16.88
CA ALA A 11 30.33 -14.63 16.12
C ALA A 11 29.42 -15.58 15.34
N ILE A 12 29.83 -16.84 15.17
CA ILE A 12 29.05 -17.86 14.46
C ILE A 12 28.33 -18.71 15.50
N THR A 13 27.00 -18.70 15.45
CA THR A 13 26.16 -19.61 16.24
C THR A 13 25.98 -20.91 15.47
N ALA A 14 26.40 -22.04 16.05
CA ALA A 14 26.25 -23.34 15.41
C ALA A 14 24.78 -23.82 15.44
N SER A 15 24.44 -24.75 14.55
CA SER A 15 23.10 -25.34 14.53
C SER A 15 22.78 -26.02 15.87
N GLY A 16 21.62 -25.70 16.45
CA GLY A 16 21.19 -26.22 17.75
C GLY A 16 21.70 -25.44 18.97
N GLU A 17 22.62 -24.49 18.77
CA GLU A 17 23.13 -23.62 19.83
C GLU A 17 22.38 -22.28 19.87
N SER A 18 22.63 -21.49 20.92
CA SER A 18 22.08 -20.14 21.07
C SER A 18 23.17 -19.17 21.52
N GLN A 19 23.06 -17.92 21.11
CA GLN A 19 24.00 -16.87 21.46
C GLN A 19 23.28 -15.53 21.55
N ASP A 20 23.67 -14.72 22.53
CA ASP A 20 23.20 -13.34 22.68
C ASP A 20 24.14 -12.39 21.94
N PHE A 21 23.55 -11.46 21.20
CA PHE A 21 24.24 -10.35 20.54
C PHE A 21 23.78 -9.04 21.16
N GLU A 22 24.71 -8.14 21.44
CA GLU A 22 24.42 -6.81 21.94
C GLU A 22 24.85 -5.78 20.88
N TRP A 23 23.89 -4.96 20.43
CA TRP A 23 24.12 -3.84 19.55
C TRP A 23 23.97 -2.55 20.33
N MET A 24 25.02 -1.73 20.32
CA MET A 24 24.97 -0.39 20.90
C MET A 24 24.41 0.57 19.87
N ILE A 25 23.28 1.20 20.17
CA ILE A 25 22.77 2.36 19.44
C ILE A 25 23.50 3.58 20.00
N PRO A 26 24.33 4.29 19.21
CA PRO A 26 24.99 5.50 19.65
C PRO A 26 23.97 6.55 20.14
N VAL A 27 24.35 7.35 21.14
CA VAL A 27 23.46 8.38 21.71
C VAL A 27 23.10 9.46 20.67
N ASP A 28 23.94 9.64 19.66
CA ASP A 28 23.75 10.54 18.53
C ASP A 28 22.96 9.91 17.37
N GLU A 29 22.71 8.59 17.39
CA GLU A 29 21.81 7.92 16.45
C GLU A 29 20.37 8.08 16.95
N GLN A 30 19.67 9.07 16.40
CA GLN A 30 18.33 9.43 16.84
C GLN A 30 17.22 8.77 16.02
N GLU A 31 17.49 8.41 14.77
CA GLU A 31 16.50 7.79 13.89
C GLU A 31 17.21 7.04 12.76
N GLY A 32 16.73 5.85 12.39
CA GLY A 32 17.32 5.11 11.26
C GLY A 32 16.81 3.69 11.05
N SER A 33 16.90 3.23 9.80
CA SER A 33 16.79 1.80 9.43
C SER A 33 18.14 1.09 9.45
N HIS A 34 18.21 -0.06 10.12
CA HIS A 34 19.40 -0.92 10.09
C HIS A 34 19.05 -2.34 9.67
N LEU A 35 19.70 -2.83 8.60
CA LEU A 35 19.59 -4.23 8.21
C LEU A 35 20.27 -5.13 9.25
N ILE A 36 19.53 -6.11 9.74
CA ILE A 36 20.07 -7.27 10.45
C ILE A 36 20.16 -8.41 9.44
N GLN A 37 21.34 -9.02 9.32
CA GLN A 37 21.51 -10.19 8.46
C GLN A 37 22.59 -11.12 9.01
N SER A 38 22.51 -12.40 8.63
CA SER A 38 23.55 -13.36 8.96
C SER A 38 24.73 -13.24 8.00
N HIS A 39 25.92 -13.07 8.56
CA HIS A 39 27.18 -13.09 7.82
C HIS A 39 27.87 -14.46 7.84
N ALA A 40 27.17 -15.52 8.28
CA ALA A 40 27.68 -16.89 8.29
C ALA A 40 27.64 -17.51 6.87
N GLY A 41 28.40 -16.92 5.94
CA GLY A 41 28.35 -17.24 4.52
C GLY A 41 27.39 -16.34 3.75
N ARG A 42 27.16 -16.66 2.47
CA ARG A 42 26.30 -15.88 1.55
C ARG A 42 24.84 -16.37 1.55
N ASP A 43 24.66 -17.68 1.72
CA ASP A 43 23.36 -18.34 1.60
C ASP A 43 22.32 -17.88 2.62
N PRO A 44 22.65 -17.63 3.91
CA PRO A 44 21.61 -17.30 4.90
C PRO A 44 20.76 -16.09 4.52
N SER A 45 21.38 -14.94 4.17
CA SER A 45 20.64 -13.75 3.75
C SER A 45 19.85 -14.00 2.47
N ALA A 46 20.48 -14.64 1.48
CA ALA A 46 19.83 -14.97 0.21
C ALA A 46 18.61 -15.88 0.40
N LEU A 47 18.66 -16.80 1.37
CA LEU A 47 17.54 -17.70 1.70
C LEU A 47 16.55 -17.10 2.71
N GLY A 48 16.73 -15.82 3.08
CA GLY A 48 15.75 -15.05 3.83
C GLY A 48 16.06 -14.84 5.32
N LEU A 49 17.26 -15.18 5.81
CA LEU A 49 17.69 -14.85 7.17
C LEU A 49 18.12 -13.37 7.27
N ILE A 50 17.12 -12.51 7.15
CA ILE A 50 17.20 -11.05 7.09
C ILE A 50 16.19 -10.46 8.08
N GLY A 51 16.45 -9.24 8.53
CA GLY A 51 15.60 -8.53 9.46
C GLY A 51 15.99 -7.06 9.53
N ALA A 52 15.26 -6.27 10.29
CA ALA A 52 15.58 -4.86 10.49
C ALA A 52 15.50 -4.50 11.95
N PHE A 53 16.36 -3.59 12.33
CA PHE A 53 16.28 -2.85 13.57
C PHE A 53 15.96 -1.40 13.21
N ILE A 54 14.81 -0.91 13.64
CA ILE A 54 14.36 0.46 13.36
C ILE A 54 14.49 1.28 14.63
N VAL A 55 15.24 2.37 14.54
CA VAL A 55 15.48 3.30 15.64
C VAL A 55 14.61 4.53 15.42
N GLU A 56 13.88 4.92 16.47
CA GLU A 56 13.16 6.19 16.58
C GLU A 56 13.72 7.01 17.73
N PRO A 57 13.48 8.35 17.75
CA PRO A 57 14.00 9.21 18.80
C PRO A 57 13.61 8.74 20.20
N MET A 58 14.50 8.99 21.16
CA MET A 58 14.25 8.65 22.56
C MET A 58 12.92 9.24 23.04
N GLY A 59 12.07 8.39 23.64
CA GLY A 59 10.72 8.76 24.09
C GLY A 59 9.61 8.34 23.12
N SER A 60 9.95 7.93 21.90
CA SER A 60 9.00 7.34 20.97
C SER A 60 8.39 6.05 21.51
N LYS A 61 7.10 5.84 21.21
CA LYS A 61 6.36 4.62 21.51
C LYS A 61 5.90 3.99 20.21
N TYR A 62 6.05 2.67 20.13
CA TYR A 62 5.66 1.85 18.99
C TYR A 62 4.31 1.21 19.29
N LEU A 63 3.31 1.51 18.48
CA LEU A 63 1.96 0.99 18.64
C LEU A 63 1.57 0.10 17.46
N ASP A 64 0.89 -0.99 17.76
CA ASP A 64 0.27 -1.88 16.78
C ASP A 64 -0.83 -1.09 16.02
N PRO A 65 -0.80 -1.09 14.68
CA PRO A 65 -1.72 -0.29 13.85
C PRO A 65 -3.15 -0.84 13.82
N TRP A 66 -3.40 -1.98 14.42
CA TRP A 66 -4.70 -2.67 14.44
C TRP A 66 -5.48 -2.41 15.72
N ASP A 67 -4.80 -2.32 16.86
CA ASP A 67 -5.43 -2.15 18.18
C ASP A 67 -4.87 -0.99 19.02
N SER A 68 -3.85 -0.28 18.52
CA SER A 68 -3.17 0.84 19.18
C SER A 68 -2.48 0.49 20.50
N ASN A 69 -2.29 -0.80 20.81
CA ASN A 69 -1.52 -1.22 21.97
C ASN A 69 -0.02 -1.17 21.66
N ALA A 70 0.82 -1.15 22.70
CA ALA A 70 2.27 -1.22 22.51
C ALA A 70 2.68 -2.50 21.78
N THR A 71 3.61 -2.38 20.84
CA THR A 71 4.20 -3.51 20.12
C THR A 71 5.72 -3.51 20.23
N GLU A 72 6.31 -4.70 20.25
CA GLU A 72 7.76 -4.90 20.23
C GLU A 72 8.30 -5.08 18.80
N SER A 73 7.44 -5.46 17.84
CA SER A 73 7.84 -5.68 16.45
C SER A 73 6.67 -5.58 15.48
N GLY A 74 6.98 -5.26 14.23
CA GLY A 74 6.00 -5.18 13.14
C GLY A 74 6.64 -4.51 11.93
N TRP A 75 6.17 -4.85 10.73
CA TRP A 75 6.55 -4.13 9.51
C TRP A 75 5.65 -2.92 9.26
N GLU A 76 4.47 -2.88 9.89
CA GLU A 76 3.56 -1.73 9.90
C GLU A 76 3.32 -1.36 11.36
N VAL A 77 3.68 -0.14 11.77
CA VAL A 77 3.50 0.36 13.13
C VAL A 77 3.10 1.84 13.13
N MET A 78 2.55 2.31 14.24
CA MET A 78 2.34 3.73 14.50
C MET A 78 3.37 4.21 15.50
N ILE A 79 4.06 5.30 15.18
CA ILE A 79 5.03 5.93 16.05
C ILE A 79 4.40 7.17 16.67
N THR A 80 4.47 7.24 18.00
CA THR A 80 3.99 8.38 18.77
C THR A 80 5.12 8.95 19.63
N SER A 81 5.16 10.26 19.79
CA SER A 81 6.18 10.94 20.61
C SER A 81 5.63 12.24 21.19
N ASP A 82 6.00 12.54 22.44
CA ASP A 82 5.44 13.68 23.17
C ASP A 82 5.81 15.01 22.49
N GLY A 83 4.78 15.79 22.12
CA GLY A 83 4.96 17.10 21.49
C GLY A 83 5.17 17.06 19.98
N GLU A 84 5.24 15.87 19.38
CA GLU A 84 5.33 15.66 17.94
C GLU A 84 4.04 15.07 17.37
N LYS A 85 3.83 15.25 16.05
CA LYS A 85 2.73 14.59 15.34
C LYS A 85 3.06 13.12 15.14
N ASP A 86 2.09 12.26 15.43
CA ASP A 86 2.18 10.81 15.21
C ASP A 86 2.27 10.49 13.72
N PHE A 87 2.87 9.36 13.38
CA PHE A 87 3.01 8.92 11.99
C PHE A 87 2.95 7.40 11.86
N ARG A 88 2.67 6.93 10.64
CA ARG A 88 2.77 5.52 10.28
C ARG A 88 4.13 5.20 9.72
N GLU A 89 4.64 4.04 10.09
CA GLU A 89 5.90 3.53 9.60
C GLU A 89 5.68 2.19 8.89
N PHE A 90 6.24 2.08 7.69
CA PHE A 90 6.18 0.89 6.86
C PHE A 90 7.58 0.40 6.50
N VAL A 91 7.93 -0.81 6.93
CA VAL A 91 9.21 -1.46 6.61
C VAL A 91 9.02 -2.38 5.41
N LEU A 92 9.72 -2.07 4.32
CA LEU A 92 9.68 -2.80 3.06
C LEU A 92 11.07 -3.32 2.70
N PHE A 93 11.22 -4.63 2.79
CA PHE A 93 12.35 -5.37 2.25
C PHE A 93 12.14 -5.65 0.78
N TYR A 94 13.05 -5.18 -0.05
CA TYR A 94 13.28 -5.69 -1.39
C TYR A 94 14.35 -6.76 -1.32
N HIS A 95 14.03 -7.99 -1.71
CA HIS A 95 14.99 -9.09 -1.65
C HIS A 95 14.75 -10.14 -2.73
N GLU A 96 15.80 -10.89 -3.05
CA GLU A 96 15.72 -12.06 -3.90
C GLU A 96 15.60 -13.34 -3.07
N ILE A 97 14.77 -14.28 -3.54
CA ILE A 97 14.67 -15.61 -2.90
C ILE A 97 15.77 -16.50 -3.48
N GLY A 98 16.86 -16.61 -2.74
CA GLY A 98 18.07 -17.35 -3.08
C GLY A 98 18.89 -16.70 -4.19
N ASP A 99 20.13 -17.18 -4.34
CA ASP A 99 21.06 -16.70 -5.36
C ASP A 99 20.78 -17.34 -6.74
N GLU A 100 21.58 -16.97 -7.74
CA GLU A 100 21.51 -17.50 -9.11
C GLU A 100 21.40 -19.03 -9.22
N SER A 101 22.00 -19.76 -8.27
CA SER A 101 22.00 -21.22 -8.23
C SER A 101 20.73 -21.79 -7.56
N PHE A 102 20.04 -20.98 -6.76
CA PHE A 102 18.83 -21.37 -6.06
C PHE A 102 17.59 -21.25 -6.94
N ARG A 103 16.82 -22.33 -6.97
CA ARG A 103 15.54 -22.41 -7.67
C ARG A 103 14.41 -22.64 -6.67
N PRO A 104 13.48 -21.69 -6.52
CA PRO A 104 12.31 -21.88 -5.69
C PRO A 104 11.47 -23.07 -6.19
N LEU A 105 10.85 -23.77 -5.25
CA LEU A 105 9.88 -24.82 -5.54
C LEU A 105 8.46 -24.25 -5.50
N ASN A 106 7.60 -24.78 -6.36
CA ASN A 106 6.17 -24.54 -6.24
C ASN A 106 5.58 -25.35 -5.07
N ARG A 107 4.28 -25.18 -4.80
CA ARG A 107 3.56 -25.88 -3.73
C ARG A 107 3.53 -27.41 -3.82
N PHE A 108 3.94 -27.99 -4.97
CA PHE A 108 4.00 -29.43 -5.22
C PHE A 108 5.44 -29.96 -5.14
N GLY A 109 6.41 -29.11 -4.79
CA GLY A 109 7.82 -29.50 -4.72
C GLY A 109 8.53 -29.52 -6.07
N GLU A 110 7.93 -28.97 -7.12
CA GLU A 110 8.52 -28.89 -8.45
C GLU A 110 9.29 -27.59 -8.62
N MET A 111 10.40 -27.62 -9.35
CA MET A 111 11.19 -26.43 -9.66
C MET A 111 10.38 -25.43 -10.48
N ILE A 112 10.35 -24.17 -10.05
CA ILE A 112 9.84 -23.07 -10.87
C ILE A 112 10.80 -22.87 -12.07
N PRO A 113 10.28 -22.61 -13.29
CA PRO A 113 11.13 -22.38 -14.45
C PRO A 113 12.09 -21.20 -14.23
N GLN A 114 13.31 -21.30 -14.76
CA GLN A 114 14.31 -20.24 -14.62
C GLN A 114 13.92 -18.95 -15.37
N ARG A 115 13.13 -19.10 -16.43
CA ARG A 115 12.60 -18.00 -17.24
C ARG A 115 11.11 -18.21 -17.38
N ASP A 116 10.34 -17.19 -17.07
CA ASP A 116 8.89 -17.23 -17.18
C ASP A 116 8.49 -17.47 -18.66
N PRO A 117 7.63 -18.47 -18.95
CA PRO A 117 7.30 -18.84 -20.33
C PRO A 117 6.42 -17.81 -21.05
N LEU A 118 5.78 -16.90 -20.32
CA LEU A 118 4.87 -15.89 -20.87
C LEU A 118 5.55 -14.54 -20.94
N THR A 119 6.13 -14.12 -19.82
CA THR A 119 6.63 -12.75 -19.65
C THR A 119 8.13 -12.61 -19.84
N ASP A 120 8.83 -13.73 -20.05
CA ASP A 120 10.28 -13.76 -20.21
C ASP A 120 11.08 -13.34 -18.96
N ALA A 121 10.39 -13.08 -17.85
CA ALA A 121 10.99 -12.64 -16.60
C ALA A 121 11.97 -13.70 -16.07
N TYR A 122 13.14 -13.22 -15.64
CA TYR A 122 14.17 -14.08 -15.10
C TYR A 122 13.91 -14.41 -13.62
N ARG A 123 14.03 -15.69 -13.25
CA ARG A 123 13.76 -16.22 -11.91
C ARG A 123 12.43 -15.71 -11.34
N PRO A 124 11.29 -16.00 -12.01
CA PRO A 124 9.98 -15.59 -11.52
C PRO A 124 9.73 -16.20 -10.13
N SER A 125 8.95 -15.51 -9.28
CA SER A 125 8.78 -15.77 -7.85
C SER A 125 10.00 -15.51 -6.96
N ALA A 126 11.20 -15.34 -7.51
CA ALA A 126 12.41 -15.07 -6.73
C ALA A 126 12.69 -13.57 -6.54
N ARG A 127 11.71 -12.71 -6.82
CA ARG A 127 11.77 -11.26 -6.61
C ARG A 127 10.64 -10.89 -5.67
N ALA A 128 10.98 -10.69 -4.41
CA ALA A 128 10.01 -10.63 -3.34
C ALA A 128 10.07 -9.30 -2.56
N MET A 129 8.93 -8.97 -1.97
CA MET A 129 8.77 -7.91 -0.98
C MET A 129 8.29 -8.54 0.33
N ASN A 130 9.03 -8.34 1.43
CA ASN A 130 8.73 -8.94 2.75
C ASN A 130 8.32 -10.43 2.64
N TYR A 131 9.19 -11.24 2.02
CA TYR A 131 8.97 -12.68 1.77
C TYR A 131 7.76 -13.08 0.91
N ARG A 132 7.12 -12.13 0.22
CA ARG A 132 5.99 -12.37 -0.68
C ARG A 132 6.35 -11.95 -2.10
N SER A 133 5.83 -12.68 -3.08
CA SER A 133 6.05 -12.42 -4.49
C SER A 133 4.75 -12.69 -5.25
N GLU A 134 4.46 -11.87 -6.27
CA GLU A 134 3.25 -11.97 -7.09
C GLU A 134 3.62 -11.89 -8.58
N PRO A 135 4.22 -12.94 -9.16
CA PRO A 135 4.69 -12.92 -10.55
C PRO A 135 3.52 -12.84 -11.55
N PHE A 136 3.74 -12.21 -12.68
CA PHE A 136 2.69 -12.06 -13.70
C PHE A 136 2.41 -13.35 -14.44
N GLY A 137 3.42 -13.96 -15.08
CA GLY A 137 3.19 -15.12 -15.94
C GLY A 137 2.79 -16.37 -15.17
N ILE A 138 3.73 -16.95 -14.42
CA ILE A 138 3.53 -18.24 -13.72
C ILE A 138 2.47 -18.22 -12.59
N ASN A 139 1.94 -17.04 -12.21
CA ASN A 139 0.87 -16.94 -11.22
C ASN A 139 -0.37 -16.28 -11.82
N ASN A 140 -0.36 -14.97 -12.12
CA ASN A 140 -1.57 -14.25 -12.52
C ASN A 140 -2.12 -14.75 -13.87
N LEU A 141 -1.34 -14.65 -14.94
CA LEU A 141 -1.76 -15.12 -16.26
C LEU A 141 -2.05 -16.63 -16.28
N ALA A 142 -1.27 -17.43 -15.55
CA ALA A 142 -1.57 -18.84 -15.36
C ALA A 142 -2.91 -19.11 -14.64
N GLN A 143 -3.32 -18.26 -13.67
CA GLN A 143 -4.66 -18.34 -13.08
C GLN A 143 -5.74 -17.92 -14.08
N GLN A 144 -5.47 -16.93 -14.92
CA GLN A 144 -6.38 -16.47 -15.96
C GLN A 144 -6.63 -17.59 -16.98
N GLU A 145 -5.58 -18.23 -17.49
CA GLU A 145 -5.68 -19.36 -18.42
C GLU A 145 -6.47 -20.51 -17.79
N LYS A 146 -6.17 -20.85 -16.54
CA LYS A 146 -6.86 -21.93 -15.83
C LYS A 146 -8.35 -21.66 -15.63
N LYS A 147 -8.72 -20.40 -15.35
CA LYS A 147 -10.11 -20.03 -15.06
C LYS A 147 -10.93 -19.78 -16.32
N PHE A 148 -10.29 -19.22 -17.35
CA PHE A 148 -10.98 -18.55 -18.45
C PHE A 148 -10.44 -18.94 -19.84
N HIS A 149 -9.39 -19.75 -19.94
CA HIS A 149 -8.77 -20.17 -21.20
C HIS A 149 -8.30 -19.00 -22.08
N TYR A 150 -7.77 -17.94 -21.43
CA TYR A 150 -7.05 -16.86 -22.09
C TYR A 150 -5.98 -16.27 -21.17
N GLU A 151 -5.04 -15.57 -21.78
CA GLU A 151 -3.96 -14.84 -21.11
C GLU A 151 -3.89 -13.44 -21.72
N ASP A 152 -3.96 -12.40 -20.88
CA ASP A 152 -3.84 -11.00 -21.30
C ASP A 152 -2.93 -10.26 -20.34
N GLU A 153 -1.72 -9.95 -20.81
CA GLU A 153 -0.68 -9.26 -20.04
C GLU A 153 -1.15 -7.90 -19.49
N SER A 154 -2.03 -7.21 -20.21
CA SER A 154 -2.54 -5.89 -19.78
C SER A 154 -3.46 -5.97 -18.57
N LEU A 155 -3.96 -7.18 -18.26
CA LEU A 155 -4.76 -7.48 -17.08
C LEU A 155 -3.94 -8.02 -15.90
N SER A 156 -2.60 -8.05 -15.96
CA SER A 156 -1.76 -8.67 -14.92
C SER A 156 -1.95 -8.09 -13.51
N TYR A 157 -2.46 -6.85 -13.40
CA TYR A 157 -2.81 -6.18 -12.14
C TYR A 157 -4.29 -6.30 -11.74
N SER A 158 -5.12 -7.02 -12.51
CA SER A 158 -6.58 -7.06 -12.35
C SER A 158 -7.00 -7.68 -11.02
N SER A 159 -7.55 -6.86 -10.12
CA SER A 159 -8.15 -7.35 -8.87
C SER A 159 -9.47 -8.10 -9.10
N TYR A 160 -10.17 -7.86 -10.23
CA TYR A 160 -11.34 -8.67 -10.61
C TYR A 160 -10.97 -10.13 -10.84
N THR A 161 -9.81 -10.37 -11.46
CA THR A 161 -9.35 -11.72 -11.80
C THR A 161 -8.60 -12.36 -10.64
N PHE A 162 -7.73 -11.57 -9.99
CA PHE A 162 -6.71 -12.06 -9.07
C PHE A 162 -6.96 -11.69 -7.61
N GLY A 163 -7.81 -10.71 -7.30
CA GLY A 163 -7.95 -10.16 -5.96
C GLY A 163 -6.78 -9.27 -5.57
N ASP A 164 -6.68 -8.96 -4.28
CA ASP A 164 -5.57 -8.17 -3.74
C ASP A 164 -4.22 -8.91 -3.88
N ALA A 165 -3.15 -8.16 -4.13
CA ALA A 165 -1.79 -8.73 -4.19
C ALA A 165 -1.41 -9.28 -2.80
N PRO A 166 -0.79 -10.47 -2.72
CA PRO A 166 -0.36 -11.07 -1.46
C PRO A 166 0.97 -10.47 -0.96
N THR A 167 1.59 -9.58 -1.74
CA THR A 167 2.70 -8.75 -1.29
C THR A 167 2.22 -7.78 -0.22
N THR A 168 3.17 -7.16 0.46
CA THR A 168 2.84 -6.26 1.57
C THR A 168 2.04 -5.06 1.07
N ILE A 169 0.88 -4.79 1.69
CA ILE A 169 0.00 -3.66 1.40
C ILE A 169 0.05 -2.72 2.62
N PRO A 170 0.91 -1.69 2.62
CA PRO A 170 0.86 -0.60 3.59
C PRO A 170 -0.54 0.04 3.63
N ARG A 171 -1.07 0.30 4.82
CA ARG A 171 -2.41 0.86 4.99
C ARG A 171 -2.37 2.14 5.82
N SER A 172 -3.13 3.14 5.37
CA SER A 172 -3.23 4.39 6.12
C SER A 172 -4.53 5.13 5.89
N TYR A 173 -4.78 6.15 6.70
CA TYR A 173 -5.86 7.08 6.47
C TYR A 173 -5.38 8.38 5.82
N LEU A 174 -6.30 9.03 5.12
CA LEU A 174 -6.05 10.25 4.37
C LEU A 174 -5.46 11.36 5.24
N GLY A 175 -4.25 11.80 4.89
CA GLY A 175 -3.48 12.83 5.58
C GLY A 175 -2.65 12.32 6.75
N ASP A 176 -2.59 11.01 7.02
CA ASP A 176 -1.67 10.42 8.00
C ASP A 176 -0.22 10.68 7.56
N PRO A 177 0.63 11.31 8.37
CA PRO A 177 2.06 11.32 8.10
C PRO A 177 2.56 9.87 7.98
N ALA A 178 3.42 9.61 7.00
CA ALA A 178 3.90 8.27 6.68
C ALA A 178 5.39 8.28 6.32
N LYS A 179 6.12 7.31 6.86
CA LYS A 179 7.52 7.00 6.51
C LYS A 179 7.62 5.58 5.97
N PHE A 180 8.39 5.41 4.91
CA PHE A 180 8.74 4.10 4.37
C PHE A 180 10.21 3.83 4.67
N ARG A 181 10.48 2.71 5.34
CA ARG A 181 11.82 2.19 5.62
C ARG A 181 12.14 1.18 4.51
N LEU A 182 12.90 1.61 3.52
CA LEU A 182 13.27 0.79 2.36
C LEU A 182 14.57 0.06 2.66
N ILE A 183 14.56 -1.26 2.58
CA ILE A 183 15.71 -2.08 2.94
C ILE A 183 15.97 -3.08 1.83
N HIS A 184 17.22 -3.19 1.41
CA HIS A 184 17.65 -4.29 0.55
C HIS A 184 18.07 -5.47 1.41
N GLY A 185 17.23 -6.51 1.46
CA GLY A 185 17.51 -7.72 2.21
C GLY A 185 18.34 -8.76 1.44
N GLY A 186 18.51 -8.57 0.15
CA GLY A 186 19.18 -9.53 -0.72
C GLY A 186 20.66 -9.24 -0.96
N GLY A 187 21.22 -9.87 -1.99
CA GLY A 187 22.67 -9.93 -2.19
C GLY A 187 23.15 -9.98 -3.64
N GLU A 188 22.26 -9.79 -4.61
CA GLU A 188 22.59 -10.00 -6.02
C GLU A 188 22.42 -8.76 -6.90
N VAL A 189 21.24 -8.14 -6.90
CA VAL A 189 20.91 -7.08 -7.85
C VAL A 189 20.41 -5.83 -7.13
N PHE A 190 20.33 -4.72 -7.85
CA PHE A 190 19.73 -3.49 -7.33
C PHE A 190 18.21 -3.51 -7.53
N HIS A 191 17.49 -2.82 -6.65
CA HIS A 191 16.05 -2.62 -6.76
C HIS A 191 15.73 -1.13 -6.77
N SER A 192 14.70 -0.74 -7.51
CA SER A 192 14.31 0.67 -7.65
C SER A 192 12.90 0.87 -7.11
N HIS A 193 12.74 1.29 -5.85
CA HIS A 193 11.42 1.56 -5.30
C HIS A 193 10.78 2.74 -6.06
N HIS A 194 9.63 2.48 -6.70
CA HIS A 194 8.87 3.50 -7.42
C HIS A 194 7.38 3.38 -7.09
N PRO A 195 6.83 4.31 -6.30
CA PRO A 195 5.40 4.45 -6.08
C PRO A 195 4.74 5.38 -7.11
N HIS A 196 3.52 5.05 -7.50
CA HIS A 196 2.71 5.76 -8.48
C HIS A 196 1.76 6.72 -7.80
N GLY A 197 1.88 8.01 -8.09
CA GLY A 197 0.87 9.00 -7.78
C GLY A 197 1.37 10.40 -8.07
N GLY A 198 0.48 11.29 -8.49
CA GLY A 198 0.85 12.60 -9.06
C GLY A 198 1.66 13.54 -8.16
N SER A 199 1.84 13.22 -6.88
CA SER A 199 2.86 13.84 -6.03
C SER A 199 3.54 12.89 -5.03
N ILE A 200 3.61 11.58 -5.30
CA ILE A 200 4.38 10.68 -4.43
C ILE A 200 5.86 10.95 -4.66
N ARG A 201 6.39 11.85 -3.86
CA ARG A 201 7.79 12.26 -3.89
C ARG A 201 8.28 12.41 -2.48
N TRP A 202 9.59 12.41 -2.33
CA TRP A 202 10.27 12.70 -1.08
C TRP A 202 11.53 13.49 -1.37
N THR A 203 12.08 14.12 -0.35
CA THR A 203 13.38 14.77 -0.46
C THR A 203 14.47 13.70 -0.51
N ARG A 204 15.37 13.78 -1.49
CA ARG A 204 16.56 12.90 -1.56
C ARG A 204 17.44 12.99 -0.31
N SER A 205 17.51 14.18 0.30
CA SER A 205 18.24 14.41 1.56
C SER A 205 17.29 14.98 2.61
N PRO A 206 16.60 14.12 3.39
CA PRO A 206 15.76 14.55 4.51
C PRO A 206 16.51 15.46 5.48
N GLY A 207 15.81 16.41 6.11
CA GLY A 207 16.39 17.35 7.07
C GLY A 207 17.34 18.41 6.51
N ARG A 208 17.71 18.35 5.21
CA ARG A 208 18.58 19.36 4.58
C ARG A 208 17.97 20.76 4.58
N GLU A 209 16.65 20.84 4.42
CA GLU A 209 15.89 22.08 4.38
C GLU A 209 15.40 22.49 5.77
N VAL A 210 16.31 22.96 6.62
CA VAL A 210 15.99 23.36 8.00
C VAL A 210 14.89 24.44 8.08
N SER A 211 14.73 25.24 7.02
CA SER A 211 13.71 26.29 6.94
C SER A 211 12.31 25.80 6.53
N LEU A 212 12.16 24.54 6.11
CA LEU A 212 10.87 23.99 5.73
C LEU A 212 10.31 23.17 6.88
N ASN A 213 9.05 23.45 7.24
CA ASN A 213 8.27 22.53 8.06
C ASN A 213 8.31 21.15 7.40
N ASN A 214 8.59 20.10 8.19
CA ASN A 214 8.71 18.73 7.70
C ASN A 214 7.54 18.41 6.75
N LEU A 215 7.88 18.15 5.49
CA LEU A 215 6.91 18.02 4.40
C LEU A 215 5.99 16.82 4.60
N THR A 216 6.41 15.79 5.32
CA THR A 216 5.58 14.61 5.64
C THR A 216 4.36 14.97 6.48
N LYS A 217 4.46 16.04 7.27
CA LYS A 217 3.38 16.55 8.12
C LYS A 217 2.65 17.74 7.49
N ALA A 218 2.98 18.13 6.25
CA ALA A 218 2.45 19.35 5.63
C ALA A 218 0.95 19.29 5.33
N ALA A 219 0.44 18.12 4.92
CA ALA A 219 -1.00 17.95 4.63
C ALA A 219 -1.82 17.44 5.82
N TYR A 220 -1.28 17.57 7.03
CA TYR A 220 -1.88 17.05 8.26
C TYR A 220 -3.30 17.59 8.49
N ASP A 221 -3.55 18.86 8.16
CA ASP A 221 -4.86 19.53 8.34
C ASP A 221 -5.62 19.78 7.02
N GLY A 222 -5.09 19.35 5.87
CA GLY A 222 -5.71 19.58 4.56
C GLY A 222 -4.72 19.47 3.40
N PRO A 223 -5.17 19.55 2.14
CA PRO A 223 -4.30 19.47 0.97
C PRO A 223 -3.38 20.69 0.89
N VAL A 224 -2.19 20.48 0.34
CA VAL A 224 -1.21 21.52 0.11
C VAL A 224 -1.19 21.85 -1.37
N LYS A 225 -1.88 22.94 -1.75
CA LYS A 225 -2.03 23.32 -3.18
C LYS A 225 -0.73 23.79 -3.82
N TYR A 226 0.13 24.45 -3.05
CA TYR A 226 1.38 25.05 -3.52
C TYR A 226 2.53 24.69 -2.56
N PRO A 227 3.00 23.43 -2.56
CA PRO A 227 4.16 23.06 -1.74
C PRO A 227 5.40 23.80 -2.23
N VAL A 228 6.36 24.07 -1.33
CA VAL A 228 7.60 24.78 -1.67
C VAL A 228 8.52 23.86 -2.47
N VAL A 229 8.58 24.03 -3.80
CA VAL A 229 9.30 23.12 -4.69
C VAL A 229 10.79 23.47 -4.87
N ARG A 230 11.17 24.74 -4.68
CA ARG A 230 12.56 25.18 -4.87
C ARG A 230 13.35 25.02 -3.57
N THR A 231 13.99 23.87 -3.44
CA THR A 231 14.79 23.46 -2.29
C THR A 231 16.22 23.12 -2.73
N THR A 232 17.16 23.04 -1.80
CA THR A 232 18.54 22.57 -2.07
C THR A 232 18.64 21.06 -2.20
N THR A 233 17.74 20.30 -1.58
CA THR A 233 17.52 18.88 -1.89
C THR A 233 16.62 18.71 -3.11
N ASP A 234 16.95 17.74 -3.96
CA ASP A 234 16.03 17.28 -5.01
C ASP A 234 14.83 16.55 -4.41
N ARG A 235 13.73 16.55 -5.18
CA ARG A 235 12.55 15.73 -4.92
C ARG A 235 12.52 14.58 -5.91
N VAL A 236 12.49 13.35 -5.41
CA VAL A 236 12.52 12.14 -6.22
C VAL A 236 11.28 11.30 -5.96
N ASP A 237 10.89 10.50 -6.94
CA ASP A 237 9.81 9.49 -6.89
C ASP A 237 10.34 8.07 -7.19
N VAL A 238 11.66 7.92 -7.28
CA VAL A 238 12.35 6.64 -7.45
C VAL A 238 13.58 6.65 -6.57
N GLU A 239 13.77 5.58 -5.80
CA GLU A 239 15.00 5.34 -5.06
C GLU A 239 15.61 4.00 -5.47
N VAL A 240 16.91 4.00 -5.77
CA VAL A 240 17.65 2.76 -6.03
C VAL A 240 18.31 2.33 -4.73
N ILE A 241 18.05 1.09 -4.31
CA ILE A 241 18.71 0.45 -3.19
C ILE A 241 19.50 -0.77 -3.69
N GLY A 242 20.74 -0.87 -3.27
CA GLY A 242 21.65 -1.98 -3.50
C GLY A 242 21.78 -2.89 -2.27
N PRO A 243 22.43 -4.05 -2.41
CA PRO A 243 22.63 -4.98 -1.31
C PRO A 243 23.15 -4.32 -0.03
N ALA A 244 22.50 -4.63 1.09
CA ALA A 244 22.79 -4.08 2.42
C ALA A 244 22.57 -2.57 2.60
N GLU A 245 21.94 -1.89 1.64
CA GLU A 245 21.50 -0.52 1.81
C GLU A 245 20.13 -0.46 2.51
N ALA A 246 19.98 0.52 3.39
CA ALA A 246 18.73 0.89 4.01
C ALA A 246 18.55 2.40 3.86
N LEU A 247 17.34 2.82 3.52
CA LEU A 247 17.00 4.21 3.28
C LEU A 247 15.62 4.54 3.85
N ASP A 248 15.55 5.72 4.46
CA ASP A 248 14.34 6.23 5.07
C ASP A 248 13.69 7.27 4.16
N LEU A 249 12.47 6.96 3.75
CA LEU A 249 11.68 7.74 2.81
C LEU A 249 10.58 8.49 3.58
N GLU A 250 10.74 9.81 3.63
CA GLU A 250 9.75 10.73 4.20
C GLU A 250 8.77 11.20 3.12
N THR A 251 7.59 10.59 3.04
CA THR A 251 6.63 10.87 1.95
C THR A 251 6.12 12.31 2.02
N GLU A 252 6.27 13.08 0.94
CA GLU A 252 5.76 14.46 0.88
C GLU A 252 4.25 14.47 1.13
N CYS A 253 3.80 15.31 2.07
CA CYS A 253 2.41 15.46 2.48
C CYS A 253 1.75 14.19 3.08
N GLY A 254 2.51 13.12 3.34
CA GLY A 254 2.00 11.88 3.93
C GLY A 254 0.94 11.19 3.06
N SER A 255 0.00 10.52 3.71
CA SER A 255 -1.00 9.64 3.11
C SER A 255 -1.99 10.38 2.23
N GLY A 256 -2.08 9.97 0.97
CA GLY A 256 -2.87 10.66 -0.05
C GLY A 256 -2.23 11.95 -0.57
N LEU A 257 -1.01 12.25 -0.13
CA LEU A 257 -0.12 13.24 -0.74
C LEU A 257 -0.67 14.67 -0.69
N CYS A 258 -0.03 15.59 -1.41
CA CYS A 258 -0.44 16.99 -1.36
C CYS A 258 -1.80 17.23 -2.02
N GLN A 259 -2.25 16.34 -2.93
CA GLN A 259 -3.60 16.39 -3.50
C GLN A 259 -4.68 15.85 -2.57
N ARG A 260 -4.31 15.12 -1.52
CA ARG A 260 -5.22 14.48 -0.57
C ARG A 260 -6.19 13.51 -1.26
N LEU A 261 -5.63 12.50 -1.91
CA LEU A 261 -6.33 11.43 -2.63
C LEU A 261 -6.41 10.14 -1.79
N ALA A 262 -7.59 9.54 -1.73
CA ALA A 262 -7.78 8.17 -1.23
C ALA A 262 -7.83 7.18 -2.39
N GLY A 263 -7.33 5.97 -2.17
CA GLY A 263 -7.21 4.92 -3.19
C GLY A 263 -5.97 4.06 -2.97
N ASP A 264 -5.71 3.20 -3.95
CA ASP A 264 -4.53 2.35 -4.00
C ASP A 264 -3.45 2.98 -4.89
N PHE A 265 -2.27 3.20 -4.32
CA PHE A 265 -1.11 3.73 -5.02
C PHE A 265 -0.13 2.58 -5.30
N LEU A 266 -0.09 2.13 -6.55
CA LEU A 266 0.84 1.08 -7.01
C LEU A 266 2.27 1.46 -6.63
N PHE A 267 3.05 0.52 -6.10
CA PHE A 267 4.50 0.65 -6.07
C PHE A 267 5.15 -0.64 -6.55
N HIS A 268 6.34 -0.52 -7.12
CA HIS A 268 7.07 -1.68 -7.61
C HIS A 268 8.56 -1.42 -7.68
N CYS A 269 9.34 -2.49 -7.92
CA CYS A 269 10.70 -2.32 -8.39
C CYS A 269 10.67 -1.81 -9.84
N HIS A 270 11.32 -0.69 -10.14
CA HIS A 270 11.28 -0.07 -11.47
C HIS A 270 12.19 -0.73 -12.51
N VAL A 271 12.95 -1.76 -12.12
CA VAL A 271 13.59 -2.70 -13.06
C VAL A 271 12.51 -3.63 -13.61
N ALA A 272 12.26 -3.58 -14.93
CA ALA A 272 11.11 -4.24 -15.55
C ALA A 272 10.99 -5.74 -15.22
N HIS A 273 12.08 -6.49 -15.36
CA HIS A 273 12.08 -7.92 -15.04
C HIS A 273 11.77 -8.22 -13.57
N HIS A 274 12.02 -7.29 -12.63
CA HIS A 274 11.81 -7.54 -11.21
C HIS A 274 10.35 -7.44 -10.80
N TYR A 275 9.62 -6.41 -11.24
CA TYR A 275 8.21 -6.29 -10.87
C TYR A 275 7.37 -7.38 -11.55
N VAL A 276 7.66 -7.70 -12.82
CA VAL A 276 7.00 -8.79 -13.54
C VAL A 276 7.28 -10.14 -12.88
N ALA A 277 8.49 -10.34 -12.34
CA ALA A 277 8.84 -11.53 -11.55
C ALA A 277 8.20 -11.57 -10.14
N GLY A 278 7.56 -10.48 -9.70
CA GLY A 278 6.67 -10.47 -8.54
C GLY A 278 6.92 -9.40 -7.48
N MET A 279 7.80 -8.41 -7.75
CA MET A 279 8.18 -7.37 -6.81
C MET A 279 7.38 -6.08 -6.99
N TRP A 280 6.09 -6.15 -6.64
CA TRP A 280 5.15 -5.03 -6.69
C TRP A 280 4.09 -5.17 -5.59
N GLY A 281 3.41 -4.07 -5.27
CA GLY A 281 2.31 -3.99 -4.32
C GLY A 281 1.64 -2.64 -4.42
N TYR A 282 0.84 -2.24 -3.44
CA TYR A 282 0.26 -0.91 -3.40
C TYR A 282 0.10 -0.42 -1.98
N TRP A 283 0.14 0.90 -1.82
CA TRP A 283 -0.18 1.59 -0.60
C TRP A 283 -1.66 2.00 -0.64
N ARG A 284 -2.45 1.46 0.28
CA ARG A 284 -3.90 1.70 0.36
C ARG A 284 -4.20 2.81 1.36
N VAL A 285 -4.77 3.91 0.85
CA VAL A 285 -5.15 5.09 1.64
C VAL A 285 -6.67 5.23 1.70
N TYR A 286 -7.26 5.15 2.88
CA TYR A 286 -8.71 5.27 3.08
C TYR A 286 -9.12 6.69 3.48
N ASN A 287 -10.31 7.11 3.06
CA ASN A 287 -10.98 8.33 3.53
C ASN A 287 -12.18 8.06 4.46
N THR A 288 -12.42 6.79 4.80
CA THR A 288 -13.45 6.36 5.74
C THR A 288 -12.87 5.31 6.68
N LEU A 289 -13.39 5.27 7.91
CA LEU A 289 -12.89 4.37 8.95
C LEU A 289 -13.07 2.90 8.54
N GLN A 290 -12.04 2.08 8.76
CA GLN A 290 -12.02 0.64 8.47
C GLN A 290 -12.11 -0.17 9.77
N ASN A 291 -13.31 -0.56 10.15
CA ASN A 291 -13.57 -1.28 11.41
C ASN A 291 -13.68 -2.82 11.25
N GLY A 292 -13.34 -3.34 10.07
CA GLY A 292 -13.33 -4.77 9.72
C GLY A 292 -14.69 -5.37 9.37
N ASN A 293 -15.80 -4.64 9.54
CA ASN A 293 -17.15 -5.13 9.23
C ASN A 293 -17.49 -4.92 7.75
N TYR A 294 -16.76 -5.54 6.83
CA TYR A 294 -17.04 -5.47 5.39
C TYR A 294 -18.44 -6.03 5.05
N PRO A 295 -19.25 -5.37 4.19
CA PRO A 295 -19.00 -4.12 3.47
C PRO A 295 -19.63 -2.86 4.12
N PHE A 296 -20.04 -2.94 5.39
CA PHE A 296 -20.82 -1.87 6.04
C PHE A 296 -20.00 -0.93 6.91
N GLY A 297 -18.89 -1.43 7.44
CA GLY A 297 -17.97 -0.70 8.30
C GLY A 297 -16.54 -0.63 7.77
N SER A 298 -16.23 -1.43 6.74
CA SER A 298 -15.01 -1.35 5.94
C SER A 298 -15.34 -1.45 4.45
N THR A 299 -14.43 -0.95 3.61
CA THR A 299 -14.49 -1.04 2.14
C THR A 299 -13.70 -2.23 1.58
N ASP A 300 -12.98 -2.96 2.43
CA ASP A 300 -12.37 -4.26 2.11
C ASP A 300 -12.47 -5.23 3.31
N ILE A 301 -11.98 -6.46 3.11
CA ILE A 301 -12.02 -7.54 4.11
C ILE A 301 -10.81 -7.57 5.04
N MET A 302 -9.92 -6.59 4.97
CA MET A 302 -8.68 -6.60 5.74
C MET A 302 -8.98 -6.34 7.23
N ARG A 303 -8.02 -6.70 8.10
CA ARG A 303 -8.12 -6.46 9.56
C ARG A 303 -8.44 -4.97 9.83
N PRO A 304 -9.25 -4.63 10.84
CA PRO A 304 -9.47 -3.24 11.23
C PRO A 304 -8.17 -2.44 11.34
N LEU A 305 -8.23 -1.16 10.97
CA LEU A 305 -7.10 -0.23 11.02
C LEU A 305 -7.41 0.88 12.02
N ALA A 306 -6.57 1.03 13.04
CA ALA A 306 -6.69 2.11 14.00
C ALA A 306 -6.26 3.45 13.40
N GLU A 307 -6.87 4.54 13.87
CA GLU A 307 -6.41 5.89 13.60
C GLU A 307 -5.10 6.15 14.37
N LEU A 308 -4.28 7.10 13.89
CA LEU A 308 -3.14 7.57 14.68
C LEU A 308 -3.68 8.25 15.97
N PRO A 309 -3.06 8.01 17.15
CA PRO A 309 -3.60 8.50 18.42
C PRO A 309 -3.82 10.02 18.51
N ASP A 310 -2.90 10.82 17.97
CA ASP A 310 -3.00 12.29 17.95
C ASP A 310 -4.17 12.85 17.10
N ARG A 311 -4.89 11.98 16.40
CA ARG A 311 -5.96 12.33 15.47
C ARG A 311 -7.13 11.36 15.49
N GLU A 312 -7.31 10.64 16.59
CA GLU A 312 -8.49 9.80 16.79
C GLU A 312 -9.78 10.59 16.53
N GLY A 313 -10.72 10.00 15.78
CA GLY A 313 -11.98 10.60 15.41
C GLY A 313 -11.93 11.59 14.24
N ARG A 314 -10.78 11.78 13.58
CA ARG A 314 -10.70 12.60 12.35
C ARG A 314 -11.28 11.88 11.14
N ILE A 315 -11.17 10.56 11.10
CA ILE A 315 -11.63 9.75 9.97
C ILE A 315 -13.09 9.35 10.20
N PRO A 316 -14.01 9.79 9.32
CA PRO A 316 -15.42 9.54 9.55
C PRO A 316 -15.79 8.09 9.21
N GLN A 317 -16.79 7.55 9.91
CA GLN A 317 -17.46 6.34 9.46
C GLN A 317 -18.13 6.59 8.10
N GLY A 318 -17.88 5.70 7.14
CA GLY A 318 -18.54 5.72 5.84
C GLY A 318 -20.07 5.70 5.96
N VAL A 319 -20.74 6.42 5.07
CA VAL A 319 -22.20 6.46 4.99
C VAL A 319 -22.69 6.26 3.55
N SER A 320 -23.89 5.72 3.41
CA SER A 320 -24.55 5.60 2.10
C SER A 320 -25.02 6.95 1.56
N SER A 321 -25.11 7.08 0.23
CA SER A 321 -25.42 8.34 -0.46
C SER A 321 -26.76 9.00 -0.05
N ASP A 322 -27.76 8.22 0.36
CA ASP A 322 -29.03 8.74 0.88
C ASP A 322 -28.89 9.49 2.22
N LYS A 323 -27.85 9.17 3.01
CA LYS A 323 -27.51 9.86 4.26
C LYS A 323 -26.70 11.14 4.02
N ILE A 324 -26.07 11.29 2.86
CA ILE A 324 -25.40 12.52 2.42
C ILE A 324 -26.44 13.52 1.92
N ALA A 325 -27.45 13.03 1.21
CA ALA A 325 -28.45 13.88 0.59
C ALA A 325 -29.24 14.72 1.63
N GLY A 326 -29.17 16.05 1.48
CA GLY A 326 -29.71 17.04 2.40
C GLY A 326 -28.66 17.75 3.24
N LYS A 327 -27.39 17.31 3.18
CA LYS A 327 -26.25 17.96 3.84
C LYS A 327 -25.52 18.90 2.88
N THR A 328 -24.72 19.79 3.44
CA THR A 328 -23.74 20.59 2.71
C THR A 328 -22.36 20.01 2.96
N MET A 329 -21.69 19.55 1.91
CA MET A 329 -20.29 19.12 1.96
C MET A 329 -19.37 20.34 1.80
N ASP A 330 -18.19 20.31 2.42
CA ASP A 330 -17.19 21.36 2.29
C ASP A 330 -15.86 20.74 1.86
N TRP A 331 -15.55 20.88 0.58
CA TRP A 331 -14.27 20.45 0.03
C TRP A 331 -13.32 21.65 0.01
N PHE A 332 -12.61 21.83 1.12
CA PHE A 332 -11.56 22.84 1.30
C PHE A 332 -11.99 24.26 0.88
N GLY A 333 -13.15 24.69 1.39
CA GLY A 333 -13.76 25.98 1.14
C GLY A 333 -14.77 25.99 -0.02
N THR A 334 -14.78 24.95 -0.86
CA THR A 334 -15.80 24.79 -1.90
C THR A 334 -16.99 24.04 -1.35
N LYS A 335 -18.15 24.71 -1.26
CA LYS A 335 -19.35 24.14 -0.65
C LYS A 335 -20.30 23.52 -1.66
N PHE A 336 -20.81 22.34 -1.33
CA PHE A 336 -21.75 21.59 -2.14
C PHE A 336 -23.00 21.24 -1.32
N LYS A 337 -24.10 21.94 -1.58
CA LYS A 337 -25.41 21.59 -1.01
C LYS A 337 -25.99 20.40 -1.79
N VAL A 338 -25.88 19.21 -1.22
CA VAL A 338 -26.32 17.98 -1.87
C VAL A 338 -27.83 17.80 -1.68
N VAL A 339 -28.58 17.78 -2.78
CA VAL A 339 -30.05 17.68 -2.78
C VAL A 339 -30.55 16.32 -3.25
N LYS A 340 -31.68 15.88 -2.70
CA LYS A 340 -32.31 14.60 -3.02
C LYS A 340 -32.95 14.55 -4.41
N LYS A 341 -33.36 15.69 -4.94
CA LYS A 341 -34.12 15.86 -6.20
C LYS A 341 -33.82 17.23 -6.80
N GLY A 342 -34.12 17.41 -8.09
CA GLY A 342 -33.85 18.65 -8.84
C GLY A 342 -32.60 18.53 -9.71
N LYS A 343 -32.33 19.55 -10.53
CA LYS A 343 -31.13 19.63 -11.38
C LYS A 343 -29.96 20.20 -10.58
N SER A 344 -28.76 19.73 -10.88
CA SER A 344 -27.54 20.34 -10.34
C SER A 344 -27.27 21.70 -10.96
N ASP A 345 -26.77 22.62 -10.15
CA ASP A 345 -26.31 23.95 -10.51
C ASP A 345 -24.90 24.16 -9.95
N TRP A 346 -23.93 24.04 -10.84
CA TRP A 346 -22.50 24.12 -10.55
C TRP A 346 -21.94 25.54 -10.64
N THR A 347 -22.76 26.52 -11.03
CA THR A 347 -22.32 27.89 -11.32
C THR A 347 -22.33 28.80 -10.11
N LYS A 348 -22.93 28.35 -9.00
CA LYS A 348 -23.04 29.10 -7.75
C LYS A 348 -21.83 28.90 -6.85
N ASP A 349 -21.56 29.90 -6.02
CA ASP A 349 -20.52 29.83 -4.97
C ASP A 349 -20.76 28.65 -4.03
N THR A 350 -22.00 28.48 -3.56
CA THR A 350 -22.46 27.21 -2.97
C THR A 350 -23.18 26.42 -4.03
N ARG A 351 -22.48 25.42 -4.58
CA ARG A 351 -22.99 24.57 -5.65
C ARG A 351 -24.16 23.75 -5.12
N VAL A 352 -25.25 23.67 -5.87
CA VAL A 352 -26.38 22.80 -5.53
C VAL A 352 -26.26 21.56 -6.39
N VAL A 353 -26.03 20.39 -5.79
CA VAL A 353 -25.74 19.18 -6.56
C VAL A 353 -26.75 18.09 -6.24
N ASN A 354 -27.39 17.53 -7.26
CA ASN A 354 -28.22 16.35 -7.09
C ASN A 354 -27.35 15.16 -6.64
N ILE A 355 -27.81 14.38 -5.65
CA ILE A 355 -27.07 13.22 -5.14
C ILE A 355 -26.60 12.25 -6.24
N LYS A 356 -27.37 12.08 -7.31
CA LYS A 356 -26.97 11.22 -8.43
C LYS A 356 -25.81 11.79 -9.24
N ASP A 357 -25.79 13.10 -9.45
CA ASP A 357 -24.69 13.77 -10.14
C ASP A 357 -23.44 13.84 -9.26
N TRP A 358 -23.63 14.02 -7.95
CA TRP A 358 -22.57 13.94 -6.95
C TRP A 358 -21.85 12.59 -6.98
N VAL A 359 -22.61 11.50 -6.92
CA VAL A 359 -22.02 10.14 -6.99
C VAL A 359 -21.38 9.87 -8.36
N LYS A 360 -22.01 10.29 -9.47
CA LYS A 360 -21.44 10.16 -10.82
C LYS A 360 -20.11 10.92 -11.00
N TYR A 361 -19.91 11.99 -10.25
CA TYR A 361 -18.66 12.73 -10.27
C TYR A 361 -17.51 11.94 -9.61
N MET A 362 -17.83 10.99 -8.72
CA MET A 362 -16.86 10.22 -7.94
C MET A 362 -16.60 8.81 -8.47
N LEU A 363 -17.48 8.28 -9.32
CA LEU A 363 -17.43 6.89 -9.79
C LEU A 363 -17.24 6.83 -11.31
N PRO A 364 -16.71 5.71 -11.85
CA PRO A 364 -16.76 5.44 -13.28
C PRO A 364 -18.20 5.53 -13.81
N PRO A 365 -18.38 5.77 -15.11
CA PRO A 365 -19.70 5.72 -15.75
C PRO A 365 -20.48 4.45 -15.39
N GLN A 366 -21.78 4.60 -15.10
CA GLN A 366 -22.64 3.45 -14.83
C GLN A 366 -22.80 2.59 -16.08
N GLY A 367 -22.46 1.32 -16.01
CA GLY A 367 -22.61 0.39 -17.12
C GLY A 367 -22.10 -1.00 -16.76
N ARG A 368 -22.46 -1.99 -17.56
CA ARG A 368 -21.97 -3.35 -17.38
C ARG A 368 -20.76 -3.56 -18.26
N PRO A 369 -19.61 -4.01 -17.73
CA PRO A 369 -18.48 -4.40 -18.54
C PRO A 369 -18.93 -5.37 -19.64
N GLY A 370 -18.57 -5.09 -20.89
CA GLY A 370 -18.92 -5.95 -22.04
C GLY A 370 -20.43 -6.04 -22.34
N HIS A 371 -21.23 -5.14 -21.77
CA HIS A 371 -22.68 -5.10 -21.94
C HIS A 371 -23.42 -6.39 -21.50
N THR A 372 -22.86 -7.16 -20.56
CA THR A 372 -23.43 -8.44 -20.09
C THR A 372 -23.72 -8.43 -18.59
N ASP A 373 -24.72 -9.21 -18.14
CA ASP A 373 -25.03 -9.45 -16.72
C ASP A 373 -24.27 -10.66 -16.15
N ASP A 374 -23.56 -11.40 -17.00
CA ASP A 374 -22.77 -12.58 -16.63
C ASP A 374 -21.41 -12.17 -16.07
N GLU A 375 -21.07 -12.63 -14.86
CA GLU A 375 -19.82 -12.27 -14.17
C GLU A 375 -18.58 -12.66 -14.97
N VAL A 376 -18.57 -13.86 -15.57
CA VAL A 376 -17.46 -14.33 -16.39
C VAL A 376 -17.33 -13.47 -17.65
N GLY A 377 -18.44 -13.19 -18.33
CA GLY A 377 -18.48 -12.31 -19.48
C GLY A 377 -17.99 -10.89 -19.18
N GLN A 378 -18.25 -10.36 -17.98
CA GLN A 378 -17.75 -9.06 -17.54
C GLN A 378 -16.22 -9.06 -17.33
N ILE A 379 -15.68 -10.12 -16.72
CA ILE A 379 -14.22 -10.26 -16.54
C ILE A 379 -13.52 -10.39 -17.91
N LEU A 380 -14.10 -11.19 -18.81
CA LEU A 380 -13.57 -11.43 -20.16
C LEU A 380 -13.65 -10.22 -21.08
N SER A 381 -14.57 -9.29 -20.84
CA SER A 381 -14.77 -8.16 -21.76
C SER A 381 -13.68 -7.11 -21.71
N TYR A 382 -12.85 -7.14 -20.67
CA TYR A 382 -11.79 -6.17 -20.44
C TYR A 382 -12.27 -4.70 -20.51
N ASP A 383 -13.40 -4.41 -19.87
CA ASP A 383 -14.01 -3.08 -19.92
C ASP A 383 -13.96 -2.40 -18.55
N GLY A 384 -12.86 -1.70 -18.30
CA GLY A 384 -12.70 -0.85 -17.12
C GLY A 384 -13.30 0.56 -17.28
N THR A 385 -13.99 0.84 -18.40
CA THR A 385 -14.55 2.19 -18.66
C THR A 385 -15.88 2.43 -17.98
N VAL A 386 -16.54 1.36 -17.51
CA VAL A 386 -17.82 1.40 -16.82
C VAL A 386 -17.78 0.57 -15.54
N TRP A 387 -18.70 0.86 -14.62
CA TRP A 387 -18.90 0.06 -13.41
C TRP A 387 -20.37 -0.28 -13.22
N ASP A 388 -20.68 -1.54 -12.92
CA ASP A 388 -22.06 -2.03 -12.81
C ASP A 388 -22.67 -1.65 -11.46
N TYR A 389 -22.55 -0.42 -11.01
CA TYR A 389 -23.25 0.04 -9.80
C TYR A 389 -24.74 0.32 -10.11
N ALA A 390 -25.60 0.33 -9.09
CA ALA A 390 -27.05 0.51 -9.24
C ALA A 390 -27.63 1.53 -8.25
N TRP A 391 -28.93 1.80 -8.36
CA TRP A 391 -29.63 2.74 -7.50
C TRP A 391 -30.83 2.08 -6.81
N LYS A 392 -30.94 2.28 -5.49
CA LYS A 392 -32.14 2.01 -4.69
C LYS A 392 -32.66 3.34 -4.13
N GLY A 393 -33.53 4.01 -4.89
CA GLY A 393 -33.95 5.38 -4.59
C GLY A 393 -32.76 6.35 -4.72
N ASN A 394 -32.35 6.96 -3.61
CA ASN A 394 -31.18 7.85 -3.52
C ASN A 394 -29.92 7.15 -3.00
N LYS A 395 -29.99 5.84 -2.77
CA LYS A 395 -28.86 5.02 -2.33
C LYS A 395 -28.15 4.42 -3.53
N ALA A 396 -26.88 4.77 -3.72
CA ALA A 396 -25.99 4.12 -4.66
C ALA A 396 -25.60 2.75 -4.08
N MET A 397 -25.72 1.72 -4.90
CA MET A 397 -25.45 0.33 -4.57
C MET A 397 -24.26 -0.11 -5.43
N SER A 398 -23.33 -0.86 -4.84
CA SER A 398 -22.18 -1.46 -5.53
C SER A 398 -22.63 -2.32 -6.71
N GLU A 399 -21.67 -2.76 -7.53
CA GLU A 399 -21.88 -3.94 -8.36
C GLU A 399 -22.22 -5.18 -7.52
N ARG A 400 -22.63 -6.25 -8.20
CA ARG A 400 -22.85 -7.52 -7.50
C ARG A 400 -21.50 -8.04 -7.05
N GLU A 401 -21.43 -8.39 -5.77
CA GLU A 401 -20.27 -9.06 -5.22
C GLU A 401 -19.94 -10.33 -6.00
N SER A 402 -18.64 -10.56 -6.22
CA SER A 402 -18.16 -11.73 -6.96
C SER A 402 -18.70 -13.03 -6.37
N THR A 403 -19.08 -13.95 -7.26
CA THR A 403 -19.45 -15.33 -6.89
C THR A 403 -18.28 -16.31 -7.02
N ASP A 404 -17.15 -15.85 -7.58
CA ASP A 404 -15.92 -16.62 -7.63
C ASP A 404 -15.40 -16.93 -6.23
N LYS A 405 -14.84 -18.13 -6.08
CA LYS A 405 -14.21 -18.59 -4.83
C LYS A 405 -12.72 -18.33 -4.89
N ASN A 406 -12.35 -17.07 -5.13
CA ASN A 406 -10.95 -16.68 -5.16
C ASN A 406 -10.33 -16.83 -3.76
N PRO A 407 -9.21 -17.56 -3.60
CA PRO A 407 -8.58 -17.71 -2.28
C PRO A 407 -8.09 -16.40 -1.65
N LYS A 408 -7.86 -15.35 -2.45
CA LYS A 408 -7.46 -14.02 -1.98
C LYS A 408 -8.64 -13.14 -1.56
N PHE A 409 -9.84 -13.42 -2.06
CA PHE A 409 -11.06 -12.69 -1.69
C PHE A 409 -12.28 -13.59 -1.89
N MET A 410 -13.03 -13.80 -0.80
CA MET A 410 -14.34 -14.44 -0.84
C MET A 410 -15.38 -13.48 -0.27
N SER A 411 -16.35 -13.09 -1.09
CA SER A 411 -17.39 -12.18 -0.62
C SER A 411 -18.28 -12.82 0.45
N PRO A 412 -18.54 -12.15 1.59
CA PRO A 412 -19.54 -12.59 2.56
C PRO A 412 -20.98 -12.48 2.01
N THR A 413 -21.17 -11.78 0.89
CA THR A 413 -22.49 -11.51 0.31
C THR A 413 -22.51 -11.74 -1.21
N ALA A 414 -21.88 -12.81 -1.68
CA ALA A 414 -21.81 -13.19 -3.10
C ALA A 414 -23.12 -12.99 -3.87
N GLY A 415 -23.04 -12.37 -5.05
CA GLY A 415 -24.16 -12.05 -5.94
C GLY A 415 -25.07 -10.90 -5.47
N LYS A 416 -24.87 -10.38 -4.25
CA LYS A 416 -25.66 -9.25 -3.72
C LYS A 416 -24.93 -7.94 -3.93
N ARG A 417 -25.70 -6.86 -3.92
CA ARG A 417 -25.19 -5.48 -3.93
C ARG A 417 -25.26 -4.92 -2.53
N HIS A 418 -24.26 -4.15 -2.13
CA HIS A 418 -24.24 -3.44 -0.86
C HIS A 418 -24.22 -1.92 -1.11
N PRO A 419 -24.61 -1.08 -0.13
CA PRO A 419 -24.53 0.36 -0.28
C PRO A 419 -23.08 0.81 -0.39
N ILE A 420 -22.76 1.61 -1.42
CA ILE A 420 -21.43 2.24 -1.52
C ILE A 420 -21.26 3.21 -0.35
N GLN A 421 -20.11 3.14 0.31
CA GLN A 421 -19.76 4.01 1.42
C GLN A 421 -19.06 5.26 0.90
N PHE A 422 -19.44 6.41 1.45
CA PHE A 422 -18.85 7.71 1.16
C PHE A 422 -18.46 8.40 2.47
N SER A 423 -17.43 9.23 2.41
CA SER A 423 -17.14 10.16 3.50
C SER A 423 -18.33 11.11 3.69
N PRO A 424 -18.85 11.30 4.91
CA PRO A 424 -19.86 12.31 5.21
C PRO A 424 -19.30 13.74 5.31
N LEU A 425 -17.99 13.92 5.19
CA LEU A 425 -17.31 15.22 5.36
C LEU A 425 -17.07 15.93 4.02
N THR A 426 -16.86 15.17 2.94
CA THR A 426 -16.22 15.64 1.71
C THR A 426 -16.92 15.17 0.46
#